data_AF-A0A7X6DA32-F1
#
_entry.id   AF-A0A7X6DA32-F1
#
_cell.length_a   1.000
_cell.length_b   1.000
_cell.length_c   1.000
_cell.angle_alpha   90.00
_cell.angle_beta   90.00
_cell.angle_gamma   90.00
#
_symmetry.space_group_name_H-M   'P 1'
#
loop_
_entity.id
_entity.type
_entity.pdbx_description
1 polymer ?
#
loop_
_entity_poly.entity_id
_entity_poly.type
_entity_poly.pdbx_seq_one_letter_code
_entity_poly.pdbx_strand_id
1 'polypeptide(L)'
;KTSVTVTKAWNDSENQDGIRPTSIQVQLYADGKAKGDPVTLTKANTWTHTWQELDEKASGKEIVYTVKEVGNVPGYTVSVNGQNVGNIIITNSHTPKPINKPTISGKPSSGNSSNDNGYFPKTGEMKNTIITVIGLAILGITVLLMVAIYRKKFRG
;
A
#
# COMPACT_ATOMS: atom_id res chain seq x y z
N LYS A 1 -3.60 23.53 -16.85
CA LYS A 1 -2.47 22.65 -16.50
C LYS A 1 -2.93 21.76 -15.35
N THR A 2 -2.53 20.49 -15.36
CA THR A 2 -2.90 19.49 -14.34
C THR A 2 -1.67 18.90 -13.66
N SER A 3 -1.90 18.08 -12.63
CA SER A 3 -0.89 17.27 -11.97
C SER A 3 -1.34 15.82 -11.87
N VAL A 4 -0.37 14.91 -11.82
CA VAL A 4 -0.59 13.48 -11.59
C VAL A 4 0.18 13.10 -10.33
N THR A 5 -0.50 12.55 -9.33
CA THR A 5 0.13 12.08 -8.09
C THR A 5 -0.01 10.57 -8.01
N VAL A 6 1.09 9.89 -7.71
CA VAL A 6 1.12 8.46 -7.41
C VAL A 6 1.54 8.23 -5.96
N THR A 7 0.88 7.27 -5.31
CA THR A 7 1.27 6.72 -4.01
C THR A 7 1.41 5.21 -4.11
N LYS A 8 2.49 4.67 -3.57
CA LYS A 8 2.74 3.24 -3.49
C LYS A 8 2.32 2.70 -2.12
N ALA A 9 1.37 1.78 -2.13
CA ALA A 9 0.91 1.02 -0.98
C ALA A 9 1.54 -0.39 -0.95
N TRP A 10 1.68 -0.92 0.27
CA TRP A 10 2.20 -2.26 0.53
C TRP A 10 1.19 -3.02 1.38
N ASN A 11 0.83 -4.23 0.95
CA ASN A 11 -0.11 -5.13 1.62
C ASN A 11 0.62 -6.45 1.90
N ASP A 12 1.50 -6.44 2.91
CA ASP A 12 2.49 -7.48 3.22
C ASP A 12 2.73 -7.68 4.73
N SER A 13 1.71 -7.37 5.54
CA SER A 13 1.75 -7.39 7.02
C SER A 13 2.99 -6.69 7.60
N GLU A 14 3.15 -5.40 7.29
CA GLU A 14 4.29 -4.59 7.73
C GLU A 14 5.67 -5.17 7.39
N ASN A 15 5.79 -5.76 6.18
CA ASN A 15 7.00 -6.43 5.71
C ASN A 15 7.46 -7.59 6.62
N GLN A 16 6.53 -8.42 7.10
CA GLN A 16 6.81 -9.53 8.01
C GLN A 16 7.94 -10.45 7.53
N ASP A 17 7.93 -10.79 6.24
CA ASP A 17 8.90 -11.71 5.63
C ASP A 17 10.22 -11.01 5.21
N GLY A 18 10.34 -9.70 5.41
CA GLY A 18 11.55 -8.92 5.13
C GLY A 18 11.86 -8.68 3.65
N ILE A 19 11.00 -9.11 2.73
CA ILE A 19 11.24 -9.10 1.27
C ILE A 19 10.89 -7.77 0.56
N ARG A 20 10.29 -6.80 1.25
CA ARG A 20 9.94 -5.50 0.65
C ARG A 20 11.20 -4.78 0.17
N PRO A 21 11.32 -4.41 -1.12
CA PRO A 21 12.50 -3.70 -1.61
C PRO A 21 12.61 -2.31 -0.99
N THR A 22 13.83 -1.77 -0.94
CA THR A 22 14.11 -0.41 -0.43
C THR A 22 13.57 0.69 -1.35
N SER A 23 13.38 0.37 -2.63
CA SER A 23 12.85 1.27 -3.66
C SER A 23 12.08 0.52 -4.75
N ILE A 24 11.25 1.25 -5.49
CA ILE A 24 10.68 0.83 -6.77
C ILE A 24 10.83 1.97 -7.78
N GLN A 25 10.63 1.69 -9.07
CA GLN A 25 10.50 2.72 -10.10
C GLN A 25 9.08 2.75 -10.66
N VAL A 26 8.57 3.95 -10.95
CA VAL A 26 7.26 4.18 -11.56
C VAL A 26 7.38 5.09 -12.78
N GLN A 27 6.64 4.80 -13.84
CA GLN A 27 6.66 5.55 -15.09
C GLN A 27 5.30 6.21 -15.33
N LEU A 28 5.31 7.52 -15.61
CA LEU A 28 4.16 8.26 -16.13
C LEU A 28 3.98 7.96 -17.62
N TYR A 29 2.73 7.77 -18.04
CA TYR A 29 2.33 7.63 -19.43
C TYR A 29 1.27 8.69 -19.79
N ALA A 30 1.39 9.25 -20.98
CA ALA A 30 0.41 10.12 -21.63
C ALA A 30 -0.08 9.41 -22.90
N ASP A 31 -1.37 9.17 -23.03
CA ASP A 31 -1.99 8.45 -24.17
C ASP A 31 -1.29 7.11 -24.48
N GLY A 32 -0.92 6.38 -23.42
CA GLY A 32 -0.22 5.10 -23.50
C GLY A 32 1.28 5.17 -23.81
N LYS A 33 1.85 6.36 -24.06
CA LYS A 33 3.29 6.57 -24.31
C LYS A 33 4.00 7.06 -23.06
N ALA A 34 5.20 6.54 -22.79
CA ALA A 34 6.01 6.99 -21.65
C ALA A 34 6.33 8.50 -21.78
N LYS A 35 6.20 9.24 -20.68
CA LYS A 35 6.46 10.69 -20.61
C LYS A 35 7.49 10.98 -19.53
N GLY A 36 8.69 11.39 -19.95
CA GLY A 36 9.84 11.59 -19.07
C GLY A 36 10.41 10.27 -18.54
N ASP A 37 11.45 10.38 -17.72
CA ASP A 37 12.13 9.22 -17.12
C ASP A 37 11.30 8.59 -15.97
N PRO A 38 11.55 7.31 -15.64
CA PRO A 38 11.00 6.70 -14.43
C PRO A 38 11.43 7.43 -13.16
N VAL A 39 10.52 7.48 -12.19
CA VAL A 39 10.77 8.10 -10.87
C VAL A 39 10.92 7.02 -9.81
N THR A 40 11.89 7.19 -8.91
CA THR A 40 12.13 6.26 -7.80
C THR A 40 11.24 6.60 -6.59
N LEU A 41 10.45 5.63 -6.12
CA LEU A 41 9.71 5.71 -4.86
C LEU A 41 10.44 4.90 -3.78
N THR A 42 10.47 5.43 -2.56
CA THR A 42 11.22 4.91 -1.40
C THR A 42 10.46 5.21 -0.11
N LYS A 43 10.94 4.69 1.04
CA LYS A 43 10.44 5.14 2.35
C LYS A 43 10.71 6.63 2.62
N ALA A 44 11.80 7.19 2.08
CA ALA A 44 12.24 8.56 2.38
C ALA A 44 11.33 9.63 1.74
N ASN A 45 10.82 9.40 0.53
CA ASN A 45 9.78 10.23 -0.09
C ASN A 45 8.36 9.71 0.20
N THR A 46 8.17 9.04 1.35
CA THR A 46 6.89 8.47 1.82
C THR A 46 6.12 7.69 0.74
N TRP A 47 6.85 7.00 -0.14
CA TRP A 47 6.31 6.24 -1.27
C TRP A 47 5.40 7.05 -2.21
N THR A 48 5.59 8.37 -2.33
CA THR A 48 4.77 9.24 -3.19
C THR A 48 5.59 10.13 -4.13
N HIS A 49 4.99 10.52 -5.26
CA HIS A 49 5.51 11.51 -6.19
C HIS A 49 4.38 12.22 -6.93
N THR A 50 4.59 13.49 -7.28
CA THR A 50 3.66 14.30 -8.08
C THR A 50 4.38 14.90 -9.28
N TRP A 51 3.94 14.54 -10.49
CA TRP A 51 4.28 15.25 -11.71
C TRP A 51 3.39 16.49 -11.83
N GLN A 52 3.98 17.67 -12.00
CA GLN A 52 3.31 18.96 -12.08
C GLN A 52 3.37 19.54 -13.51
N GLU A 53 2.64 20.64 -13.76
CA GLU A 53 2.65 21.38 -15.03
C GLU A 53 2.37 20.54 -16.29
N LEU A 54 1.60 19.48 -16.13
CA LEU A 54 1.15 18.62 -17.22
C LEU A 54 0.07 19.32 -18.06
N ASP A 55 0.12 19.12 -19.36
CA ASP A 55 -0.92 19.60 -20.27
C ASP A 55 -2.18 18.75 -20.12
N GLU A 56 -3.36 19.35 -20.04
CA GLU A 56 -4.62 18.59 -20.05
C GLU A 56 -4.97 18.11 -21.46
N LYS A 57 -4.46 18.79 -22.49
CA LYS A 57 -4.85 18.57 -23.88
C LYS A 57 -3.66 18.62 -24.83
N ALA A 58 -3.65 17.72 -25.80
CA ALA A 58 -2.78 17.75 -26.97
C ALA A 58 -3.65 17.90 -28.22
N SER A 59 -3.34 18.89 -29.08
CA SER A 59 -4.09 19.16 -30.32
C SER A 59 -5.62 19.23 -30.14
N GLY A 60 -6.06 19.82 -29.02
CA GLY A 60 -7.49 19.98 -28.67
C GLY A 60 -8.16 18.78 -28.01
N LYS A 61 -7.53 17.59 -27.99
CA LYS A 61 -8.03 16.38 -27.32
C LYS A 61 -7.47 16.26 -25.92
N GLU A 62 -8.26 15.72 -24.99
CA GLU A 62 -7.81 15.42 -23.62
C GLU A 62 -6.76 14.31 -23.60
N ILE A 63 -5.74 14.47 -22.75
CA ILE A 63 -4.64 13.50 -22.58
C ILE A 63 -4.99 12.54 -21.45
N VAL A 64 -4.98 11.24 -21.74
CA VAL A 64 -5.20 10.19 -20.74
C VAL A 64 -3.88 9.88 -20.02
N TYR A 65 -3.77 10.34 -18.78
CA TYR A 65 -2.63 10.03 -17.91
C TYR A 65 -2.82 8.71 -17.14
N THR A 66 -1.79 7.88 -17.15
CA THR A 66 -1.72 6.65 -16.34
C THR A 66 -0.31 6.48 -15.77
N VAL A 67 -0.17 5.71 -14.69
CA VAL A 67 1.13 5.40 -14.07
C VAL A 67 1.25 3.90 -13.90
N LYS A 68 2.45 3.36 -14.14
CA LYS A 68 2.75 1.92 -13.97
C LYS A 68 4.02 1.74 -13.14
N GLU A 69 4.06 0.67 -12.36
CA GLU A 69 5.32 0.17 -11.80
C GLU A 69 6.21 -0.36 -12.94
N VAL A 70 7.51 -0.10 -12.86
CA VAL A 70 8.50 -0.52 -13.85
C VAL A 70 9.16 -1.82 -13.39
N GLY A 71 9.13 -2.83 -14.26
CA GLY A 71 9.67 -4.15 -13.96
C GLY A 71 8.72 -5.02 -13.13
N ASN A 72 9.28 -5.90 -12.32
CA ASN A 72 8.56 -6.81 -11.43
C ASN A 72 9.17 -6.76 -10.03
N VAL A 73 8.35 -6.87 -8.98
CA VAL A 73 8.82 -6.98 -7.59
C VAL A 73 8.66 -8.44 -7.14
N PRO A 74 9.76 -9.21 -6.98
CA PRO A 74 9.69 -10.63 -6.67
C PRO A 74 8.89 -10.94 -5.41
N GLY A 75 7.99 -11.92 -5.49
CA GLY A 75 7.13 -12.34 -4.36
C GLY A 75 5.85 -11.53 -4.17
N TYR A 76 5.61 -10.49 -4.97
CA TYR A 76 4.42 -9.64 -4.88
C TYR A 76 3.52 -9.72 -6.11
N THR A 77 2.24 -9.44 -5.93
CA THR A 77 1.28 -9.14 -7.01
C THR A 77 0.94 -7.64 -7.00
N VAL A 78 0.78 -7.03 -8.18
CA VAL A 78 0.50 -5.59 -8.33
C VAL A 78 -0.95 -5.33 -8.72
N SER A 79 -1.56 -4.29 -8.14
CA SER A 79 -2.81 -3.70 -8.60
C SER A 79 -2.71 -2.17 -8.66
N VAL A 80 -3.52 -1.54 -9.52
CA VAL A 80 -3.50 -0.09 -9.73
C VAL A 80 -4.92 0.48 -9.66
N ASN A 81 -5.15 1.42 -8.76
CA ASN A 81 -6.33 2.28 -8.76
C ASN A 81 -5.95 3.61 -9.42
N GLY A 82 -6.32 3.76 -10.69
CA GLY A 82 -6.07 4.96 -11.50
C GLY A 82 -7.27 5.90 -11.67
N GLN A 83 -8.35 5.73 -10.90
CA GLN A 83 -9.63 6.45 -11.14
C GLN A 83 -9.55 7.96 -10.89
N ASN A 84 -8.53 8.44 -10.16
CA ASN A 84 -8.25 9.85 -9.94
C ASN A 84 -6.77 10.10 -10.20
N VAL A 85 -6.45 10.87 -11.23
CA VAL A 85 -5.06 11.21 -11.59
C VAL A 85 -4.33 11.98 -10.46
N GLY A 86 -5.05 12.74 -9.64
CA GLY A 86 -4.51 13.41 -8.45
C GLY A 86 -4.28 12.49 -7.25
N ASN A 87 -4.64 11.20 -7.33
CA ASN A 87 -4.39 10.19 -6.30
C ASN A 87 -4.40 8.76 -6.90
N ILE A 88 -3.43 8.46 -7.77
CA ILE A 88 -3.23 7.10 -8.29
C ILE A 88 -2.57 6.25 -7.20
N ILE A 89 -3.14 5.08 -6.90
CA ILE A 89 -2.58 4.15 -5.91
C ILE A 89 -2.10 2.89 -6.62
N ILE A 90 -0.81 2.58 -6.48
CA ILE A 90 -0.23 1.28 -6.88
C ILE A 90 -0.07 0.46 -5.60
N THR A 91 -0.64 -0.73 -5.55
CA THR A 91 -0.55 -1.62 -4.37
C THR A 91 0.20 -2.89 -4.74
N ASN A 92 1.28 -3.20 -4.01
CA ASN A 92 1.87 -4.54 -4.07
C ASN A 92 1.43 -5.37 -2.88
N SER A 93 0.87 -6.54 -3.15
CA SER A 93 0.38 -7.49 -2.14
C SER A 93 1.29 -8.71 -2.06
N HIS A 94 1.56 -9.17 -0.85
CA HIS A 94 2.28 -10.41 -0.55
C HIS A 94 1.59 -11.13 0.59
N THR A 95 1.38 -12.44 0.45
CA THR A 95 0.86 -13.29 1.54
C THR A 95 2.05 -13.77 2.37
N PRO A 96 2.22 -13.31 3.62
CA PRO A 96 3.36 -13.68 4.45
C PRO A 96 3.36 -15.16 4.82
N LYS A 97 4.54 -15.70 5.15
CA LYS A 97 4.63 -17.06 5.69
C LYS A 97 4.04 -17.14 7.09
N PRO A 98 3.58 -18.33 7.54
CA PRO A 98 3.28 -18.57 8.94
C PRO A 98 4.51 -18.29 9.81
N ILE A 99 4.30 -17.68 10.99
CA ILE A 99 5.37 -17.46 11.96
C ILE A 99 5.80 -18.82 12.53
N ASN A 100 6.96 -19.30 12.08
CA ASN A 100 7.61 -20.46 12.70
C ASN A 100 8.07 -20.08 14.11
N LYS A 101 7.27 -20.44 15.13
CA LYS A 101 7.63 -20.29 16.54
C LYS A 101 8.98 -20.98 16.78
N PRO A 102 9.96 -20.33 17.43
CA PRO A 102 11.26 -20.96 17.65
C PRO A 102 11.11 -22.26 18.45
N THR A 103 11.52 -23.36 17.84
CA THR A 103 11.69 -24.66 18.48
C THR A 103 12.86 -24.57 19.45
N ILE A 104 12.57 -24.38 20.73
CA ILE A 104 13.58 -24.45 21.79
C ILE A 104 14.01 -25.91 21.94
N SER A 105 15.03 -26.33 21.19
CA SER A 105 15.65 -27.65 21.31
C SER A 105 16.59 -27.69 22.51
N GLY A 106 15.99 -27.69 23.72
CA GLY A 106 16.71 -27.75 24.99
C GLY A 106 15.83 -28.28 26.12
N LYS A 107 16.15 -29.48 26.62
CA LYS A 107 15.58 -30.14 27.82
C LYS A 107 16.80 -30.73 28.57
N PRO A 108 16.98 -30.58 29.91
CA PRO A 108 16.08 -30.98 31.00
C PRO A 108 15.75 -29.83 32.01
N SER A 109 14.90 -29.99 33.05
CA SER A 109 13.65 -30.77 33.26
C SER A 109 13.04 -30.44 34.64
N SER A 110 11.72 -30.70 34.82
CA SER A 110 10.96 -30.75 36.09
C SER A 110 10.57 -29.44 36.80
N GLY A 111 9.28 -29.35 37.19
CA GLY A 111 8.66 -28.28 37.98
C GLY A 111 7.14 -28.26 37.75
N ASN A 112 6.36 -28.86 38.65
CA ASN A 112 4.95 -29.22 38.40
C ASN A 112 3.96 -28.29 39.14
N SER A 113 2.90 -27.83 38.47
CA SER A 113 1.61 -27.49 39.12
C SER A 113 0.46 -27.44 38.10
N SER A 114 -0.62 -28.14 38.43
CA SER A 114 -1.94 -28.19 37.76
C SER A 114 -2.69 -26.84 37.85
N ASN A 115 -3.84 -26.57 37.23
CA ASN A 115 -4.73 -27.33 36.33
C ASN A 115 -5.67 -26.34 35.60
N ASP A 116 -5.99 -26.51 34.31
CA ASP A 116 -7.38 -26.39 33.81
C ASP A 116 -7.53 -27.11 32.45
N ASN A 117 -8.74 -27.57 32.14
CA ASN A 117 -9.03 -28.57 31.12
C ASN A 117 -9.57 -27.97 29.82
N GLY A 118 -9.27 -28.59 28.68
CA GLY A 118 -10.07 -28.42 27.47
C GLY A 118 -9.37 -28.88 26.18
N TYR A 119 -9.68 -30.09 25.71
CA TYR A 119 -9.25 -30.54 24.37
C TYR A 119 -10.43 -31.02 23.50
N PHE A 120 -10.97 -30.10 22.66
CA PHE A 120 -11.57 -30.27 21.30
C PHE A 120 -12.84 -31.16 21.12
N PRO A 121 -13.78 -30.82 20.17
CA PRO A 121 -13.58 -31.12 18.73
C PRO A 121 -14.15 -30.14 17.67
N LYS A 122 -13.51 -30.22 16.49
CA LYS A 122 -13.88 -29.98 15.06
C LYS A 122 -15.03 -29.05 14.57
N THR A 123 -14.63 -28.20 13.61
CA THR A 123 -15.27 -27.75 12.34
C THR A 123 -16.73 -27.28 12.31
N GLY A 124 -16.90 -26.00 11.98
CA GLY A 124 -18.09 -25.47 11.30
C GLY A 124 -17.70 -24.67 10.05
N GLU A 125 -18.11 -25.16 8.87
CA GLU A 125 -18.38 -24.32 7.68
C GLU A 125 -19.45 -23.26 8.04
N MET A 126 -19.52 -22.04 7.49
CA MET A 126 -18.89 -21.40 6.32
C MET A 126 -18.86 -19.87 6.51
N LYS A 127 -18.10 -19.17 5.65
CA LYS A 127 -18.18 -17.76 5.17
C LYS A 127 -17.05 -16.81 5.60
N ASN A 128 -16.44 -16.21 4.57
CA ASN A 128 -15.30 -15.31 4.63
C ASN A 128 -15.67 -13.96 5.26
N THR A 129 -15.29 -13.73 6.52
CA THR A 129 -15.12 -12.38 7.09
C THR A 129 -13.93 -12.33 8.04
N ILE A 130 -12.72 -12.53 7.51
CA ILE A 130 -11.53 -12.03 8.22
C ILE A 130 -11.54 -10.52 8.06
N ILE A 131 -11.75 -9.81 9.17
CA ILE A 131 -11.80 -8.35 9.21
C ILE A 131 -10.41 -7.82 8.83
N THR A 132 -10.28 -7.35 7.59
CA THR A 132 -9.16 -6.50 7.19
C THR A 132 -9.29 -5.19 7.96
N VAL A 133 -8.50 -5.06 9.03
CA VAL A 133 -8.19 -3.75 9.60
C VAL A 133 -7.36 -3.02 8.54
N ILE A 134 -8.04 -2.27 7.67
CA ILE A 134 -7.40 -1.44 6.66
C ILE A 134 -6.49 -0.47 7.39
N GLY A 135 -5.24 -0.32 6.92
CA GLY A 135 -4.34 0.75 7.32
C GLY A 135 -4.86 2.13 6.88
N LEU A 136 -5.95 2.61 7.50
CA LEU A 136 -6.52 3.95 7.32
C LEU A 136 -5.91 4.99 8.29
N ALA A 137 -4.62 4.85 8.57
CA ALA A 137 -3.75 5.98 8.86
C ALA A 137 -2.90 6.17 7.59
N ILE A 138 -3.28 6.98 6.60
CA ILE A 138 -3.33 8.45 6.66
C ILE A 138 -4.49 9.00 5.79
N LEU A 139 -5.74 8.93 6.28
CA LEU A 139 -6.85 9.75 5.71
C LEU A 139 -7.57 10.59 6.76
N GLY A 140 -7.68 10.13 8.02
CA GLY A 140 -8.31 10.92 9.08
C GLY A 140 -7.60 12.26 9.35
N ILE A 141 -6.27 12.25 9.46
CA ILE A 141 -5.48 13.44 9.84
C ILE A 141 -5.40 14.46 8.68
N THR A 142 -5.23 14.00 7.45
CA THR A 142 -5.14 14.89 6.26
C THR A 142 -6.48 15.53 5.94
N VAL A 143 -7.60 14.80 6.03
CA VAL A 143 -8.94 15.37 5.87
C VAL A 143 -9.28 16.32 7.02
N LEU A 144 -8.93 16.01 8.27
CA LEU A 144 -9.12 16.94 9.39
C LEU A 144 -8.32 18.23 9.22
N LEU A 145 -7.06 18.16 8.76
CA LEU A 145 -6.26 19.35 8.47
C LEU A 145 -6.81 20.17 7.29
N MET A 146 -7.20 19.51 6.18
CA MET A 146 -7.88 20.17 5.05
C MET A 146 -9.17 20.88 5.48
N VAL A 147 -10.03 20.21 6.25
CA VAL A 147 -11.30 20.77 6.75
C VAL A 147 -11.05 21.91 7.74
N ALA A 148 -10.01 21.83 8.59
CA ALA A 148 -9.62 22.92 9.47
C ALA A 148 -9.12 24.15 8.69
N ILE A 149 -8.30 23.95 7.65
CA ILE A 149 -7.81 25.02 6.77
C ILE A 149 -8.98 25.66 6.02
N TYR A 150 -9.90 24.88 5.44
CA TYR A 150 -11.10 25.39 4.79
C TYR A 150 -12.00 26.18 5.75
N ARG A 151 -12.31 25.64 6.94
CA ARG A 151 -13.12 26.33 7.96
C ARG A 151 -12.48 27.62 8.47
N LYS A 152 -11.15 27.73 8.45
CA LYS A 152 -10.43 28.98 8.81
C LYS A 152 -10.47 30.01 7.68
N LYS A 153 -10.43 29.57 6.41
CA LYS A 153 -10.38 30.48 5.24
C LYS A 153 -11.74 31.12 4.89
N PHE A 154 -12.85 30.49 5.24
CA PHE A 154 -14.21 30.95 4.92
C PHE A 154 -15.02 31.43 6.15
N ARG A 155 -14.35 32.00 7.16
CA ARG A 155 -14.97 32.64 8.34
C ARG A 155 -14.57 34.12 8.49
N GLY A 156 -14.22 34.77 7.37
CA GLY A 156 -14.08 36.22 7.23
C GLY A 156 -15.10 36.71 6.22
#